data_AF-A0A645E1J2-F1
#
_entry.id   AF-A0A645E1J2-F1
#
_cell.length_a   1.000
_cell.length_b   1.000
_cell.length_c   1.000
_cell.angle_alpha   90.00
_cell.angle_beta   90.00
_cell.angle_gamma   90.00
#
_symmetry.space_group_name_H-M   'P 1'
#
loop_
_entity.id
_entity.type
_entity.pdbx_description
1 polymer ?
#
loop_
_entity_poly.entity_id
_entity_poly.type
_entity_poly.pdbx_seq_one_letter_code
_entity_poly.pdbx_strand_id
1 'polypeptide(L)'
;MVRLAMDGIMSFSTKPLKIVTSIGFFTVLISFLVLIYALVQKFRGHTDAGWASLMTAITFFSGIQLISLGIIGGYIGRIYEEARNRPNYIIADKRGFTHDISTAPDESPKR
;
A
#
# COMPACT_ATOMS: atom_id res chain seq x y z
N MET A 1 -5.04 -20.86 16.74
CA MET A 1 -5.63 -20.78 15.39
C MET A 1 -5.71 -19.34 14.86
N VAL A 2 -6.33 -18.39 15.58
CA VAL A 2 -6.48 -16.98 15.11
C VAL A 2 -5.14 -16.28 14.78
N ARG A 3 -4.11 -16.44 15.62
CA ARG A 3 -2.78 -15.85 15.41
C ARG A 3 -2.14 -16.29 14.08
N LEU A 4 -2.20 -17.59 13.77
CA LEU A 4 -1.65 -18.14 12.53
C LEU A 4 -2.37 -17.60 11.28
N ALA A 5 -3.70 -17.42 11.38
CA ALA A 5 -4.50 -16.86 10.31
C ALA A 5 -4.18 -15.37 10.08
N MET A 6 -4.01 -14.59 11.16
CA MET A 6 -3.60 -13.18 11.07
C MET A 6 -2.19 -13.04 10.49
N ASP A 7 -1.24 -13.87 10.92
CA ASP A 7 0.12 -13.88 10.39
C ASP A 7 0.13 -14.22 8.89
N GLY A 8 -0.72 -15.17 8.46
CA GLY A 8 -0.89 -15.50 7.04
C GLY A 8 -1.48 -14.35 6.21
N ILE A 9 -2.49 -13.65 6.71
CA ILE A 9 -3.10 -12.50 6.03
C ILE A 9 -2.12 -11.34 5.91
N MET A 10 -1.34 -11.06 6.97
CA MET A 10 -0.34 -9.99 6.97
C MET A 10 0.87 -10.32 6.08
N SER A 11 1.33 -11.58 6.07
CA SER A 11 2.57 -11.96 5.37
C SER A 11 2.39 -12.27 3.89
N PHE A 12 1.18 -12.64 3.45
CA PHE A 12 0.94 -13.08 2.06
C PHE A 12 -0.15 -12.26 1.35
N SER A 13 -0.61 -11.15 1.93
CA SER A 13 -1.71 -10.39 1.33
C SER A 13 -1.50 -8.89 1.38
N THR A 14 -1.82 -8.23 0.27
CA THR A 14 -1.95 -6.76 0.18
C THR A 14 -3.34 -6.27 0.64
N LYS A 15 -4.20 -7.17 1.13
CA LYS A 15 -5.55 -6.84 1.63
C LYS A 15 -5.55 -5.84 2.80
N PRO A 16 -4.70 -5.97 3.84
CA PRO A 16 -4.68 -5.01 4.96
C PRO A 16 -4.39 -3.58 4.48
N LEU A 17 -3.49 -3.44 3.51
CA LEU A 17 -3.10 -2.15 2.95
C LEU A 17 -4.27 -1.48 2.23
N LYS A 18 -5.05 -2.25 1.45
CA LYS A 18 -6.27 -1.76 0.78
C LYS A 18 -7.33 -1.30 1.78
N ILE A 19 -7.46 -1.98 2.92
CA ILE A 19 -8.39 -1.60 3.99
C ILE A 19 -8.00 -0.23 4.56
N VAL A 20 -6.72 -0.01 4.87
CA VAL A 20 -6.23 1.28 5.40
C VAL A 20 -6.50 2.42 4.42
N THR A 21 -6.22 2.23 3.12
CA THR A 21 -6.51 3.24 2.10
C THR A 21 -8.01 3.53 2.01
N SER A 22 -8.86 2.50 2.08
CA SER A 22 -10.32 2.64 2.06
C SER A 22 -10.83 3.40 3.28
N ILE A 23 -10.27 3.13 4.47
CA ILE A 23 -10.60 3.86 5.70
C ILE A 23 -10.17 5.33 5.56
N GLY A 24 -8.97 5.59 5.05
CA GLY A 24 -8.51 6.97 4.82
C GLY A 24 -9.43 7.76 3.89
N PHE A 25 -9.91 7.15 2.80
CA PHE A 25 -10.88 7.77 1.91
C PHE A 25 -12.21 8.09 2.61
N PHE A 26 -12.69 7.16 3.44
CA PHE A 26 -13.89 7.37 4.25
C PHE A 26 -13.70 8.48 5.29
N THR A 27 -12.52 8.58 5.92
CA THR A 27 -12.17 9.66 6.84
C THR A 27 -12.16 11.02 6.16
N VAL A 28 -11.65 11.12 4.92
CA VAL A 28 -11.73 12.36 4.14
C VAL A 28 -13.19 12.74 3.88
N LEU A 29 -14.05 11.78 3.52
CA LEU A 29 -15.48 12.06 3.34
C LEU A 29 -16.14 12.56 4.63
N ILE A 30 -15.82 11.95 5.78
CA ILE A 30 -16.27 12.44 7.09
C ILE A 30 -15.76 13.85 7.37
N SER A 31 -14.52 14.16 7.00
CA SER A 31 -13.96 15.51 7.21
C SER A 31 -14.74 16.60 6.46
N PHE A 32 -15.31 16.28 5.29
CA PHE A 32 -16.22 17.19 4.58
C PHE A 32 -17.54 17.38 5.33
N LEU A 33 -18.11 16.33 5.93
CA LEU A 33 -19.30 16.45 6.77
C LEU A 33 -19.03 17.30 8.02
N VAL A 34 -17.86 17.10 8.66
CA VAL A 34 -17.41 17.91 9.80
C VAL A 34 -17.22 19.37 9.39
N LEU A 35 -16.65 19.65 8.23
CA LEU A 35 -16.52 21.01 7.69
C LEU A 35 -17.89 21.67 7.52
N ILE A 36 -18.86 20.98 6.91
CA ILE A 36 -20.23 21.51 6.73
C ILE A 36 -20.86 21.80 8.09
N TYR A 37 -20.77 20.86 9.03
CA TYR A 37 -21.28 21.04 10.39
C TYR A 37 -20.63 22.24 11.09
N ALA A 38 -19.31 22.36 11.00
CA ALA A 38 -18.54 23.44 11.61
C ALA A 38 -18.92 24.81 11.02
N LEU A 39 -19.16 24.88 9.71
CA LEU A 39 -19.66 26.10 9.05
C LEU A 39 -21.05 26.48 9.54
N VAL A 40 -21.99 25.52 9.63
CA VAL A 40 -23.34 25.76 10.17
C VAL A 40 -23.27 26.29 11.60
N GLN A 41 -22.45 25.69 12.47
CA GLN A 41 -22.29 26.14 13.85
C GLN A 41 -21.66 27.54 13.94
N LYS A 42 -20.70 27.85 13.06
CA LYS A 42 -20.11 29.18 12.94
C LYS A 42 -21.15 30.24 12.57
N PHE A 43 -22.05 29.95 11.62
CA PHE A 43 -23.12 30.88 11.24
C PHE A 43 -24.20 31.04 12.31
N ARG A 44 -24.43 30.03 13.16
CA ARG A 44 -25.38 30.08 14.28
C ARG A 44 -24.81 30.79 15.53
N GLY A 45 -23.56 31.26 15.49
CA GLY A 45 -22.91 31.92 16.64
C GLY A 45 -22.56 30.97 17.79
N HIS A 46 -22.67 29.65 17.59
CA HIS A 46 -22.37 28.63 18.60
C HIS A 46 -20.99 28.00 18.36
N THR A 47 -19.95 28.83 18.19
CA THR A 47 -18.60 28.33 17.97
C THR A 47 -17.57 29.22 18.63
N ASP A 48 -16.72 28.60 19.45
CA ASP A 48 -15.54 29.24 20.01
C ASP A 48 -14.53 29.54 18.90
N ALA A 49 -13.88 30.71 18.99
CA ALA A 49 -12.93 31.15 17.98
C ALA A 49 -11.83 30.10 17.76
N GLY A 50 -11.65 29.69 16.50
CA GLY A 50 -10.61 28.73 16.10
C GLY A 50 -11.00 27.25 16.19
N TRP A 51 -12.04 26.86 16.94
CA TRP A 51 -12.44 25.46 17.10
C TRP A 51 -12.84 24.81 15.77
N ALA A 52 -13.69 25.50 15.01
CA ALA A 52 -14.20 25.03 13.72
C ALA A 52 -13.07 24.76 12.70
N SER A 53 -12.11 25.68 12.59
CA SER A 53 -10.94 25.52 11.72
C SER A 53 -10.01 24.41 12.20
N LEU A 54 -9.81 24.28 13.52
CA LEU A 54 -8.92 23.28 14.10
C LEU A 54 -9.46 21.86 13.88
N MET A 55 -10.73 21.62 14.20
CA MET A 55 -11.36 20.30 14.04
C MET A 55 -11.42 19.86 12.58
N THR A 56 -11.72 20.80 11.67
CA THR A 56 -11.72 20.54 10.24
C THR A 56 -10.31 20.17 9.75
N ALA A 57 -9.29 20.96 10.13
CA ALA A 57 -7.91 20.70 9.73
C ALA A 57 -7.42 19.33 10.24
N ILE A 58 -7.60 19.05 11.54
CA ILE A 58 -7.15 17.78 12.14
C ILE A 58 -7.79 16.60 11.42
N THR A 59 -9.11 16.61 11.25
CA THR A 59 -9.84 15.48 10.64
C THR A 59 -9.46 15.28 9.17
N PHE A 60 -9.29 16.38 8.43
CA PHE A 60 -8.87 16.34 7.02
C PHE A 60 -7.45 15.78 6.87
N PHE A 61 -6.50 16.28 7.68
CA PHE A 61 -5.12 15.79 7.65
C PHE A 61 -5.00 14.34 8.11
N SER A 62 -5.79 13.90 9.10
CA SER A 62 -5.83 12.48 9.49
C SER A 62 -6.27 11.57 8.34
N GLY A 63 -7.26 11.99 7.54
CA GLY A 63 -7.69 11.25 6.35
C GLY A 63 -6.58 11.15 5.29
N ILE A 64 -5.93 12.27 4.97
CA ILE A 64 -4.81 12.31 4.01
C ILE A 64 -3.64 11.44 4.49
N GLN A 65 -3.30 11.48 5.78
CA GLN A 65 -2.24 10.68 6.36
C GLN A 65 -2.54 9.18 6.25
N LEU A 66 -3.78 8.75 6.50
CA LEU A 66 -4.20 7.35 6.33
C LEU A 66 -4.11 6.89 4.88
N ILE A 67 -4.54 7.73 3.92
CA ILE A 67 -4.40 7.42 2.49
C ILE A 67 -2.92 7.27 2.12
N SER A 68 -2.09 8.20 2.59
CA SER A 68 -0.64 8.22 2.33
C SER A 68 0.03 6.95 2.88
N LEU A 69 -0.31 6.55 4.11
CA LEU A 69 0.16 5.30 4.71
C LEU A 69 -0.29 4.07 3.91
N GLY A 70 -1.53 4.06 3.41
CA GLY A 70 -2.02 3.00 2.54
C GLY A 70 -1.24 2.87 1.23
N ILE A 71 -0.90 4.00 0.59
CA ILE A 71 -0.08 4.06 -0.62
C ILE A 71 1.34 3.55 -0.33
N ILE A 72 1.99 4.08 0.71
CA ILE A 72 3.34 3.67 1.13
C ILE A 72 3.37 2.17 1.45
N GLY A 73 2.38 1.68 2.19
CA GLY A 73 2.19 0.26 2.44
C GLY A 73 2.13 -0.54 1.14
N GLY A 74 1.36 -0.07 0.15
CA GLY A 74 1.28 -0.66 -1.20
C GLY A 74 2.64 -0.82 -1.89
N TYR A 75 3.52 0.17 -1.77
CA TYR A 75 4.87 0.07 -2.30
C TYR A 75 5.74 -0.90 -1.49
N ILE A 76 5.68 -0.84 -0.16
CA ILE A 76 6.41 -1.79 0.71
C ILE A 76 6.00 -3.23 0.41
N GLY A 77 4.71 -3.49 0.18
CA GLY A 77 4.21 -4.82 -0.19
C GLY A 77 4.85 -5.34 -1.49
N ARG A 78 4.98 -4.50 -2.51
CA ARG A 78 5.66 -4.86 -3.77
C ARG A 78 7.16 -5.09 -3.57
N ILE A 79 7.81 -4.24 -2.79
CA ILE A 79 9.23 -4.42 -2.43
C ILE A 79 9.43 -5.76 -1.70
N TYR A 80 8.52 -6.13 -0.81
CA TYR A 80 8.56 -7.42 -0.11
C TYR A 80 8.37 -8.61 -1.05
N GLU A 81 7.46 -8.51 -2.03
CA GLU A 81 7.28 -9.54 -3.07
C GLU A 81 8.54 -9.72 -3.92
N GLU A 82 9.18 -8.61 -4.33
CA GLU A 82 10.41 -8.61 -5.11
C GLU A 82 11.59 -9.20 -4.30
N ALA A 83 11.75 -8.76 -3.04
CA ALA A 83 12.80 -9.23 -2.14
C ALA A 83 12.70 -10.74 -1.82
N ARG A 84 11.49 -11.32 -1.92
CA ARG A 84 11.27 -12.76 -1.72
C ARG A 84 11.85 -13.64 -2.83
N ASN A 85 12.31 -13.07 -3.95
CA ASN A 85 13.02 -13.78 -5.01
C ASN A 85 12.34 -15.10 -5.43
N ARG A 86 11.01 -15.13 -5.40
CA ARG A 86 10.27 -16.37 -5.68
C ARG A 86 10.33 -16.61 -7.19
N PRO A 87 10.90 -17.74 -7.66
CA PRO A 87 10.95 -18.03 -9.08
C PRO A 87 9.53 -18.04 -9.65
N ASN A 88 9.32 -17.30 -10.74
CA ASN A 88 8.00 -17.14 -11.38
C ASN A 88 7.37 -18.47 -11.81
N TYR A 89 8.19 -19.51 -11.99
CA TYR A 89 7.76 -20.85 -12.33
C TYR A 89 8.76 -21.87 -11.81
N ILE A 90 8.26 -23.08 -11.56
CA ILE A 90 9.09 -24.25 -11.27
C ILE A 90 8.97 -25.16 -12.49
N ILE A 91 10.11 -25.44 -13.14
CA ILE A 91 10.15 -26.36 -14.29
C ILE A 91 10.07 -27.79 -13.75
N ALA A 92 8.96 -28.48 -14.01
CA ALA A 92 8.75 -29.85 -13.53
C ALA A 92 9.42 -30.91 -14.42
N ASP A 93 9.44 -30.70 -15.74
CA ASP A 93 10.10 -31.57 -16.71
C ASP A 93 10.52 -30.75 -17.94
N LYS A 94 11.70 -31.03 -18.50
CA LYS A 94 12.19 -30.43 -19.76
C LYS A 94 12.27 -31.54 -20.80
N ARG A 95 11.41 -31.51 -21.81
CA ARG A 95 11.50 -32.40 -22.99
C ARG A 95 11.74 -31.60 -24.25
N GLY A 96 12.74 -31.98 -25.04
CA GLY A 96 13.04 -31.36 -26.34
C GLY A 96 13.97 -30.14 -26.31
N PHE A 97 14.46 -29.72 -25.14
CA PHE A 97 15.54 -28.72 -25.05
C PHE A 97 16.89 -29.43 -25.17
N THR A 98 17.38 -29.57 -26.40
CA THR A 98 18.78 -29.93 -26.65
C THR A 98 19.65 -28.81 -26.10
N HIS A 99 20.52 -29.14 -25.16
CA HIS A 99 21.52 -28.21 -24.68
C HIS A 99 22.56 -28.07 -25.79
N ASP A 100 22.41 -27.07 -26.67
CA ASP A 100 23.49 -26.65 -27.57
C ASP A 100 24.59 -26.00 -26.72
N ILE A 101 25.42 -26.84 -26.10
CA ILE A 101 26.73 -26.48 -25.58
C ILE A 101 27.74 -26.66 -26.71
N SER A 102 27.59 -25.92 -27.82
CA SER A 102 28.64 -25.83 -28.83
C SER A 102 28.35 -24.71 -29.82
N THR A 103 28.76 -23.48 -29.48
CA THR A 103 29.30 -22.46 -30.41
C THR A 103 29.61 -21.17 -29.65
N ALA A 104 30.37 -21.24 -28.56
CA ALA A 104 31.28 -20.13 -28.27
C ALA A 104 32.59 -20.51 -28.96
N PRO A 105 33.03 -19.79 -30.00
CA PRO A 105 34.40 -19.93 -30.46
C PRO A 105 35.29 -19.61 -29.26
N ASP A 106 36.25 -20.49 -29.02
CA ASP A 106 37.43 -20.21 -28.19
C ASP A 106 38.11 -18.95 -28.74
N GLU A 107 37.71 -17.79 -28.24
CA GLU A 107 38.49 -16.56 -28.30
C GLU A 107 39.37 -16.48 -27.05
N SER A 108 40.27 -17.45 -26.90
CA SER A 108 41.62 -17.13 -26.47
C SER A 108 42.51 -17.22 -27.70
N PRO A 109 43.12 -16.11 -28.17
CA PRO A 109 44.51 -15.90 -27.77
C PRO A 109 45.09 -14.46 -27.84
N LYS A 110 46.13 -14.26 -27.02
CA LYS A 110 47.34 -13.40 -27.22
C LYS A 110 47.22 -11.88 -27.01
N ARG A 111 47.39 -11.42 -25.77
CA ARG A 111 48.68 -10.87 -25.26
C ARG A 111 48.55 -10.46 -23.79
#